data_AF-A0A931X003-F1
#
_entry.id   AF-A0A931X003-F1
#
_cell.length_a   1.000
_cell.length_b   1.000
_cell.length_c   1.000
_cell.angle_alpha   90.00
_cell.angle_beta   90.00
_cell.angle_gamma   90.00
#
_symmetry.space_group_name_H-M   'P 1'
#
loop_
_entity.id
_entity.type
_entity.pdbx_description
1 polymer ?
#
loop_
_entity_poly.entity_id
_entity_poly.type
_entity_poly.pdbx_seq_one_letter_code
_entity_poly.pdbx_strand_id
1 'polypeptide(L)' 'MRRISTKDALHLLSVIDTFTENPYRGDVEKLTGEEYTWRRRVGVYRILYNILPRERAVEVFDVCRRTSKTY' A
#
# COMPACT_ATOMS: atom_id res chain seq x y z
N MET A 1 -0.98 18.52 4.43
CA MET A 1 -1.12 17.52 3.35
C MET A 1 -0.36 18.00 2.11
N ARG A 2 0.72 17.32 1.71
CA ARG A 2 1.37 17.60 0.41
C ARG A 2 0.48 16.99 -0.69
N ARG A 3 0.09 17.78 -1.70
CA ARG A 3 -0.68 17.29 -2.86
C ARG A 3 0.09 16.16 -3.56
N ILE A 4 -0.57 15.01 -3.71
CA ILE A 4 -0.12 13.95 -4.61
C ILE A 4 -0.31 14.47 -6.03
N SER A 5 0.68 14.25 -6.91
CA SER A 5 0.52 14.65 -8.31
C SER A 5 -0.53 13.77 -8.98
N THR A 6 -1.26 14.27 -9.98
CA THR A 6 -2.27 13.47 -10.69
C THR A 6 -1.69 12.18 -11.26
N LYS A 7 -0.45 12.24 -11.79
CA LYS A 7 0.26 11.08 -12.32
C LYS A 7 0.53 10.03 -11.23
N ASP A 8 0.99 10.46 -10.06
CA ASP A 8 1.24 9.55 -8.95
C ASP A 8 -0.06 8.94 -8.42
N ALA A 9 -1.14 9.74 -8.34
CA ALA A 9 -2.45 9.27 -7.90
C ALA A 9 -3.00 8.19 -8.85
N LEU A 10 -2.93 8.42 -10.16
CA LEU A 10 -3.35 7.43 -11.17
C LEU A 10 -2.51 6.15 -11.08
N HIS A 11 -1.20 6.28 -10.88
CA HIS A 11 -0.32 5.14 -10.72
C HIS A 11 -0.63 4.35 -9.44
N LEU A 12 -0.88 5.03 -8.32
CA LEU A 12 -1.30 4.40 -7.07
C LEU A 12 -2.64 3.67 -7.22
N LEU A 13 -3.63 4.30 -7.85
CA LEU A 13 -4.93 3.67 -8.13
C LEU A 13 -4.77 2.41 -8.97
N SER A 14 -3.97 2.46 -10.04
CA SER A 14 -3.71 1.28 -10.86
C SER A 14 -3.08 0.13 -10.07
N VAL A 15 -2.25 0.41 -9.06
CA VAL A 15 -1.68 -0.62 -8.20
C VAL A 15 -2.71 -1.17 -7.22
N ILE A 16 -3.56 -0.30 -6.65
CA ILE A 16 -4.65 -0.72 -5.76
C ILE A 16 -5.63 -1.62 -6.50
N ASP A 17 -5.93 -1.34 -7.77
CA ASP A 17 -6.80 -2.20 -8.59
C ASP A 17 -6.24 -3.63 -8.71
N THR A 18 -4.91 -3.79 -8.79
CA THR A 18 -4.28 -5.13 -8.82
C THR A 18 -4.43 -5.94 -7.52
N PHE A 19 -4.82 -5.29 -6.40
CA PHE A 19 -5.05 -6.00 -5.14
C PHE A 19 -6.27 -6.91 -5.20
N THR A 20 -7.23 -6.62 -6.09
CA THR A 20 -8.40 -7.47 -6.32
C THR A 20 -8.01 -8.84 -6.88
N GLU A 21 -6.94 -8.89 -7.69
CA GLU A 21 -6.42 -10.14 -8.26
C GLU A 21 -5.47 -10.85 -7.29
N ASN A 22 -4.48 -10.12 -6.76
CA ASN A 22 -3.52 -10.67 -5.82
C ASN A 22 -2.88 -9.57 -4.96
N PRO A 23 -3.29 -9.42 -3.69
CA PRO A 23 -2.76 -8.39 -2.80
C PRO A 23 -1.33 -8.67 -2.30
N TYR A 24 -0.75 -9.84 -2.59
CA TYR A 24 0.61 -10.20 -2.20
C TYR A 24 1.65 -9.97 -3.31
N ARG A 25 1.23 -9.58 -4.53
CA ARG A 25 2.10 -9.54 -5.70
C ARG A 25 3.03 -8.32 -5.70
N GLY A 26 4.35 -8.51 -5.72
CA GLY A 26 5.44 -7.55 -6.04
C GLY A 26 6.28 -7.14 -4.81
N ASP A 27 6.76 -5.89 -4.71
CA ASP A 27 7.41 -5.32 -3.50
C ASP A 27 6.43 -5.15 -2.32
N VAL A 28 6.03 -6.28 -1.73
CA VAL A 28 5.18 -6.40 -0.54
C VAL A 28 6.01 -6.96 0.62
N GLU A 29 5.88 -6.37 1.81
CA GLU A 29 6.43 -6.91 3.06
C GLU A 29 5.34 -6.96 4.13
N LYS A 30 5.32 -8.03 4.93
CA LYS A 30 4.46 -8.10 6.13
C LYS A 30 5.07 -7.22 7.23
N LEU A 31 4.26 -6.40 7.89
CA LEU A 31 4.75 -5.64 9.04
C LEU A 31 4.87 -6.56 10.26
N THR A 32 6.04 -6.54 10.90
CA THR A 32 6.30 -7.30 12.13
C THR A 32 5.54 -6.70 13.30
N GLY A 33 4.85 -7.53 14.07
CA GLY A 33 4.03 -7.11 15.21
C GLY A 33 2.53 -6.97 14.90
N GLU A 34 2.16 -6.98 13.62
CA GLU A 34 0.76 -6.91 13.18
C GLU A 34 0.34 -8.21 12.49
N GLU A 35 -0.88 -8.67 12.76
CA GLU A 35 -1.34 -9.99 12.30
C GLU A 35 -1.68 -10.00 10.80
N TYR A 36 -2.33 -8.93 10.32
CA TYR A 36 -2.91 -8.84 8.98
C TYR A 36 -2.34 -7.70 8.12
N THR A 37 -1.36 -6.96 8.65
CA THR A 37 -0.88 -5.72 8.04
C THR A 37 0.29 -5.95 7.10
N TRP A 38 0.19 -5.36 5.92
CA TRP A 38 1.17 -5.43 4.85
C TRP A 38 1.53 -4.04 4.36
N ARG A 39 2.75 -3.94 3.83
CA ARG A 39 3.30 -2.74 3.22
C ARG A 39 3.66 -3.04 1.78
N ARG A 40 3.08 -2.29 0.86
CA ARG A 40 3.43 -2.29 -0.57
C ARG A 40 4.21 -1.03 -0.91
N ARG A 41 5.38 -1.17 -1.53
CA ARG A 41 6.10 -0.04 -2.12
C ARG A 41 5.68 0.22 -3.58
N VAL A 42 5.38 1.48 -3.87
CA VAL A 42 5.03 1.96 -5.23
C VAL A 42 5.87 3.20 -5.52
N GLY A 43 7.05 2.99 -6.13
CA GLY A 43 8.00 4.07 -6.40
C GLY A 43 8.45 4.79 -5.12
N VAL A 44 8.03 6.04 -4.97
CA VAL A 44 8.30 6.90 -3.79
C VAL A 44 7.21 6.87 -2.73
N TYR A 45 6.17 6.06 -2.89
CA TYR A 45 5.08 5.91 -1.92
C TYR A 45 5.10 4.52 -1.28
N ARG A 46 4.52 4.42 -0.09
CA ARG A 46 4.20 3.19 0.62
C ARG A 46 2.70 3.15 0.85
N ILE A 47 2.09 2.03 0.50
CA ILE A 47 0.69 1.72 0.78
C ILE A 47 0.70 0.75 1.96
N LEU A 48 -0.01 1.08 3.02
CA LEU A 48 -0.27 0.20 4.15
C LEU A 48 -1.70 -0.30 4.06
N TYR A 49 -1.84 -1.61 4.21
CA TYR A 49 -3.13 -2.26 4.02
C TYR A 49 -3.23 -3.54 4.83
N ASN A 50 -4.45 -3.88 5.21
CA ASN A 50 -4.80 -5.14 5.84
C ASN A 50 -5.35 -6.10 4.79
N ILE A 51 -4.97 -7.37 4.91
CA ILE A 51 -5.61 -8.44 4.16
C ILE A 51 -6.43 -9.24 5.16
N LEU A 52 -7.76 -9.21 5.01
CA LEU A 52 -8.72 -9.86 5.90
C LEU A 52 -9.22 -11.14 5.22
N PRO A 53 -8.63 -12.32 5.47
CA PRO A 53 -8.91 -13.52 4.69
C PRO A 53 -10.34 -14.05 4.88
N ARG A 54 -10.91 -13.81 6.08
CA ARG A 54 -12.28 -14.20 6.42
C ARG A 54 -13.32 -13.40 5.62
N GLU A 55 -13.04 -12.12 5.42
CA GLU A 55 -13.95 -11.19 4.72
C GLU A 55 -13.66 -11.11 3.22
N ARG A 56 -12.55 -11.72 2.77
CA ARG A 56 -12.02 -11.60 1.39
C ARG A 56 -11.86 -10.13 0.98
N ALA A 57 -11.47 -9.30 1.95
CA ALA A 57 -11.36 -7.87 1.80
C ALA A 57 -9.90 -7.42 1.96
N VAL A 58 -9.55 -6.37 1.23
CA VAL A 58 -8.28 -5.67 1.37
C VAL A 58 -8.59 -4.23 1.79
N GLU A 59 -8.15 -3.87 2.98
CA GLU A 59 -8.41 -2.55 3.55
C GLU A 59 -7.14 -1.69 3.43
N VAL A 60 -7.15 -0.68 2.57
CA VAL A 60 -6.05 0.28 2.46
C VAL A 60 -6.32 1.43 3.42
N PHE A 61 -5.51 1.56 4.48
CA PHE A 61 -5.73 2.56 5.53
C PHE A 61 -4.71 3.70 5.51
N ASP A 62 -3.55 3.54 4.85
CA ASP A 62 -2.58 4.63 4.73
C ASP A 62 -1.79 4.58 3.42
N VAL A 63 -1.52 5.76 2.86
CA VAL A 63 -0.66 5.95 1.69
C VAL A 63 0.31 7.10 1.96
N CYS A 64 1.53 6.74 2.33
CA CYS A 64 2.55 7.68 2.75
C CYS A 64 3.63 7.86 1.68
N ARG A 65 3.93 9.12 1.33
CA ARG A 65 5.10 9.43 0.51
C ARG A 65 6.36 9.25 1.36
N ARG A 66 7.38 8.59 0.81
CA ARG A 66 8.71 8.52 1.40
C ARG A 66 9.26 9.95 1.51
N THR A 67 9.22 10.52 2.70
CA THR A 67 10.07 11.63 3.06
C THR A 67 11.46 11.07 3.31
N SER A 68 12.50 11.79 2.91
CA SER A 68 13.90 11.35 2.99
C SER A 68 14.47 11.31 4.41
N LYS A 69 13.62 11.24 5.45
CA LYS A 69 14.10 11.20 6.84
C LYS A 69 13.93 9.80 7.39
N THR A 70 15.05 9.08 7.37
CA THR A 70 15.28 7.85 8.10
C THR A 70 16.04 8.25 9.37
N TYR A 71 15.38 8.09 10.52
CA TYR A 71 15.83 8.35 11.91
C TYR A 71 16.06 9.80 12.35
#